data_AF-A0A1F9QCX9-F1
#
_entry.id   AF-A0A1F9QCX9-F1
#
_cell.length_a   1.000
_cell.length_b   1.000
_cell.length_c   1.000
_cell.angle_alpha   90.00
_cell.angle_beta   90.00
_cell.angle_gamma   90.00
#
_symmetry.space_group_name_H-M   'P 1'
#
loop_
_entity.id
_entity.type
_entity.pdbx_description
1 polymer ?
#
loop_
_entity_poly.entity_id
_entity_poly.type
_entity_poly.pdbx_seq_one_letter_code
_entity_poly.pdbx_strand_id
1 'polypeptide(L)'
;MRSLSALTLALALSAGSAHGGFFPDNPFSDDARGLTSAQFLKTPPSARFGALAGAGLTLAGPDAFFLNPAGTRGAGAGLAVTYEALLEGSSRTGFVFSRPSAAGTFSAGFIYNNNTPGLESLDGAGGGSGAEITAYDAAFGAAWARRYGWLDLGVALKFVRSRLAEASGNSAALDAGVVLREPYPSRTELALAVRNFGPPLRLGSEKAPLPFELAGGLKWKYTSDFNLLFEGRLPADHAPYLVFAGEWFLPYSAGAGLFLRSGLNFRNYDDHGAMGAFAGGFGLRWGGFTADYAFSPYGDLGSAHRLTAGLYWGGAAEPERPARLPQAAVLAVAPFSGAAGVTETEAAVVRNLVEAELRRTGRFRTVERSKLDFILAEKRLAYSGLSAEGSAAELARITGADIAVFGSVRRDAEGYHIMVSLADPVSTAVLRSETAIAAEDYLFREAARTLAAALAD
;
A
#
# COMPACT_ATOMS: atom_id res chain seq x y z
N MET A 1 18.55 22.58 10.73
CA MET A 1 17.64 23.05 11.79
C MET A 1 16.24 23.35 11.24
N ARG A 2 15.57 22.37 10.60
CA ARG A 2 14.21 22.52 10.04
C ARG A 2 13.27 21.33 10.35
N SER A 3 13.59 20.55 11.39
CA SER A 3 12.83 19.37 11.81
C SER A 3 12.00 19.58 13.09
N LEU A 4 11.99 20.78 13.67
CA LEU A 4 11.25 21.06 14.93
C LEU A 4 9.83 21.59 14.72
N SER A 5 9.40 21.86 13.49
CA SER A 5 8.14 22.57 13.20
C SER A 5 6.88 21.70 13.32
N ALA A 6 7.01 20.37 13.17
CA ALA A 6 5.86 19.46 13.29
C ALA A 6 5.52 19.14 14.76
N LEU A 7 6.54 19.04 15.62
CA LEU A 7 6.34 18.82 17.06
C LEU A 7 5.70 20.05 17.73
N THR A 8 6.03 21.25 17.27
CA THR A 8 5.50 22.51 17.81
C THR A 8 4.03 22.75 17.48
N LEU A 9 3.50 22.17 16.40
CA LEU A 9 2.06 22.27 16.10
C LEU A 9 1.22 21.33 16.98
N ALA A 10 1.74 20.14 17.30
CA ALA A 10 1.11 19.22 18.26
C ALA A 10 1.14 19.79 19.69
N LEU A 11 2.26 20.43 20.09
CA LEU A 11 2.40 21.14 21.36
C LEU A 11 1.57 22.44 21.44
N ALA A 12 1.25 23.08 20.31
CA ALA A 12 0.36 24.24 20.29
C ALA A 12 -1.13 23.86 20.43
N LEU A 13 -1.51 22.63 20.07
CA LEU A 13 -2.86 22.10 20.26
C LEU A 13 -3.11 21.54 21.68
N SER A 14 -2.06 21.34 22.48
CA SER A 14 -2.17 20.77 23.83
C SER A 14 -2.37 21.81 24.95
N ALA A 15 -2.45 23.11 24.64
CA ALA A 15 -2.43 24.18 25.65
C ALA A 15 -3.71 25.02 25.77
N GLY A 16 -4.81 24.63 25.13
CA GLY A 16 -6.07 25.36 25.21
C GLY A 16 -7.24 24.45 25.53
N SER A 17 -8.03 24.81 26.54
CA SER A 17 -9.41 24.31 26.69
C SER A 17 -10.13 24.61 25.38
N ALA A 18 -10.44 23.60 24.56
CA ALA A 18 -11.02 23.82 23.23
C ALA A 18 -12.49 24.24 23.38
N HIS A 19 -12.75 25.56 23.26
CA HIS A 19 -14.04 26.23 23.49
C HIS A 19 -15.18 25.87 22.49
N GLY A 20 -15.13 24.68 21.85
CA GLY A 20 -16.14 24.23 20.89
C GLY A 20 -16.67 22.80 21.12
N GLY A 21 -16.16 22.07 22.12
CA GLY A 21 -16.55 20.68 22.39
C GLY A 21 -16.20 19.69 21.27
N PHE A 22 -15.28 20.07 20.37
CA PHE A 22 -14.78 19.22 19.27
C PHE A 22 -13.75 18.19 19.76
N PHE A 23 -13.08 18.50 20.87
CA PHE A 23 -12.08 17.66 21.50
C PHE A 23 -12.47 17.42 22.97
N PRO A 24 -12.08 16.28 23.55
CA PRO A 24 -12.23 16.04 24.98
C PRO A 24 -11.25 16.91 25.77
N ASP A 25 -11.41 16.93 27.10
CA ASP A 25 -10.39 17.49 27.99
C ASP A 25 -9.08 16.68 27.87
N ASN A 26 -7.94 17.37 27.96
CA ASN A 26 -6.60 16.79 27.80
C ASN A 26 -6.42 15.96 26.51
N PRO A 27 -6.76 16.49 25.32
CA PRO A 27 -6.78 15.70 24.11
C PRO A 27 -5.39 15.17 23.74
N PHE A 28 -5.36 14.05 23.01
CA PHE A 28 -4.13 13.37 22.57
C PHE A 28 -3.27 12.80 23.71
N SER A 29 -3.91 12.50 24.83
CA SER A 29 -3.29 11.88 26.01
C SER A 29 -4.15 10.72 26.51
N ASP A 30 -3.58 9.90 27.39
CA ASP A 30 -4.31 8.80 28.01
C ASP A 30 -5.37 9.29 29.02
N ASP A 31 -5.26 10.53 29.52
CA ASP A 31 -6.28 11.15 30.39
C ASP A 31 -7.61 11.37 29.64
N ALA A 32 -7.58 11.42 28.30
CA ALA A 32 -8.77 11.59 27.48
C ALA A 32 -9.46 10.27 27.11
N ARG A 33 -8.94 9.11 27.54
CA ARG A 33 -9.52 7.78 27.25
C ARG A 33 -10.96 7.70 27.74
N GLY A 34 -11.87 7.30 26.85
CA GLY A 34 -13.29 7.16 27.16
C GLY A 34 -14.08 8.47 27.16
N LEU A 35 -13.46 9.61 26.89
CA LEU A 35 -14.13 10.92 26.86
C LEU A 35 -14.72 11.29 25.49
N THR A 36 -14.69 10.38 24.51
CA THR A 36 -15.35 10.58 23.20
C THR A 36 -16.50 9.62 22.98
N SER A 37 -17.47 10.06 22.18
CA SER A 37 -18.61 9.28 21.71
C SER A 37 -18.27 8.46 20.46
N ALA A 38 -19.23 7.68 19.94
CA ALA A 38 -19.12 7.03 18.62
C ALA A 38 -17.84 6.18 18.44
N GLN A 39 -17.44 5.45 19.49
CA GLN A 39 -16.19 4.66 19.53
C GLN A 39 -16.04 3.68 18.35
N PHE A 40 -17.15 3.20 17.80
CA PHE A 40 -17.17 2.30 16.63
C PHE A 40 -16.45 2.88 15.39
N LEU A 41 -16.31 4.22 15.29
CA LEU A 41 -15.60 4.89 14.19
C LEU A 41 -14.07 4.74 14.25
N LYS A 42 -13.51 4.39 15.41
CA LYS A 42 -12.05 4.30 15.62
C LYS A 42 -11.44 3.14 14.85
N THR A 43 -12.17 2.04 14.71
CA THR A 43 -11.73 0.84 14.01
C THR A 43 -12.46 0.76 12.66
N PRO A 44 -11.79 1.00 11.53
CA PRO A 44 -12.42 0.87 10.20
C PRO A 44 -12.90 -0.57 9.94
N PRO A 45 -14.09 -0.79 9.36
CA PRO A 45 -14.52 -2.13 8.99
C PRO A 45 -13.81 -2.63 7.72
N SER A 46 -12.72 -3.36 7.91
CA SER A 46 -12.03 -4.11 6.86
C SER A 46 -11.16 -5.20 7.50
N ALA A 47 -11.32 -6.44 7.04
CA ALA A 47 -10.45 -7.54 7.44
C ALA A 47 -9.02 -7.31 6.94
N ARG A 48 -8.80 -6.65 5.79
CA ARG A 48 -7.46 -6.30 5.32
C ARG A 48 -6.73 -5.40 6.33
N PHE A 49 -7.39 -4.34 6.80
CA PHE A 49 -6.80 -3.46 7.83
C PHE A 49 -6.67 -4.18 9.17
N GLY A 50 -7.67 -4.98 9.55
CA GLY A 50 -7.62 -5.79 10.77
C GLY A 50 -6.40 -6.73 10.82
N ALA A 51 -6.08 -7.39 9.70
CA ALA A 51 -4.93 -8.28 9.59
C ALA A 51 -3.58 -7.54 9.61
N LEU A 52 -3.59 -6.24 9.35
CA LEU A 52 -2.43 -5.33 9.40
C LEU A 52 -2.43 -4.49 10.69
N ALA A 53 -3.11 -4.97 11.73
CA ALA A 53 -3.25 -4.30 13.03
C ALA A 53 -3.77 -2.84 12.94
N GLY A 54 -4.58 -2.54 11.92
CA GLY A 54 -5.15 -1.22 11.66
C GLY A 54 -4.32 -0.32 10.72
N ALA A 55 -3.16 -0.77 10.24
CA ALA A 55 -2.42 -0.06 9.22
C ALA A 55 -3.16 -0.13 7.86
N GLY A 56 -3.05 0.93 7.06
CA GLY A 56 -3.68 0.97 5.74
C GLY A 56 -3.82 2.34 5.08
N LEU A 57 -3.21 3.40 5.62
CA LEU A 57 -3.38 4.79 5.15
C LEU A 57 -2.96 5.00 3.68
N THR A 58 -2.03 4.19 3.19
CA THR A 58 -1.50 4.23 1.81
C THR A 58 -2.13 3.17 0.90
N LEU A 59 -2.97 2.30 1.45
CA LEU A 59 -3.58 1.20 0.71
C LEU A 59 -4.73 1.72 -0.15
N ALA A 60 -4.84 1.13 -1.34
CA ALA A 60 -5.91 1.44 -2.28
C ALA A 60 -6.96 0.32 -2.31
N GLY A 61 -8.22 0.70 -2.50
CA GLY A 61 -9.37 -0.18 -2.54
C GLY A 61 -10.65 0.54 -2.09
N PRO A 62 -11.85 -0.01 -2.37
CA PRO A 62 -13.10 0.53 -1.86
C PRO A 62 -13.11 0.70 -0.34
N ASP A 63 -12.53 -0.25 0.40
CA ASP A 63 -12.45 -0.26 1.86
C ASP A 63 -11.59 0.87 2.44
N ALA A 64 -10.70 1.48 1.65
CA ALA A 64 -9.98 2.70 2.03
C ALA A 64 -10.94 3.86 2.39
N PHE A 65 -12.19 3.82 1.93
CA PHE A 65 -13.26 4.73 2.34
C PHE A 65 -13.37 4.89 3.87
N PHE A 66 -13.13 3.83 4.63
CA PHE A 66 -13.27 3.83 6.07
C PHE A 66 -12.05 4.38 6.84
N LEU A 67 -10.92 4.54 6.16
CA LEU A 67 -9.63 4.88 6.79
C LEU A 67 -8.96 6.11 6.16
N ASN A 68 -8.71 6.11 4.85
CA ASN A 68 -8.18 7.25 4.12
C ASN A 68 -8.91 7.38 2.78
N PRO A 69 -9.83 8.37 2.62
CA PRO A 69 -10.64 8.48 1.41
C PRO A 69 -9.80 8.66 0.14
N ALA A 70 -8.57 9.17 0.21
CA ALA A 70 -7.66 9.25 -0.95
C ALA A 70 -7.35 7.89 -1.57
N GLY A 71 -7.40 6.81 -0.79
CA GLY A 71 -7.15 5.44 -1.24
C GLY A 71 -8.34 4.80 -1.99
N THR A 72 -9.53 5.41 -2.00
CA THR A 72 -10.72 4.84 -2.69
C THR A 72 -10.57 4.79 -4.21
N ARG A 73 -9.58 5.52 -4.74
CA ARG A 73 -9.21 5.52 -6.16
C ARG A 73 -8.90 4.10 -6.65
N GLY A 74 -9.81 3.55 -7.45
CA GLY A 74 -9.60 2.31 -8.21
C GLY A 74 -9.40 2.55 -9.71
N ALA A 75 -8.79 1.57 -10.39
CA ALA A 75 -8.79 1.49 -11.86
C ALA A 75 -10.19 1.11 -12.40
N GLY A 76 -11.01 0.47 -11.58
CA GLY A 76 -12.38 0.05 -11.88
C GLY A 76 -13.33 0.35 -10.73
N ALA A 77 -14.61 0.05 -10.95
CA ALA A 77 -15.60 0.03 -9.89
C ALA A 77 -15.33 -1.14 -8.95
N GLY A 78 -15.74 -1.00 -7.70
CA GLY A 78 -15.67 -2.10 -6.76
C GLY A 78 -16.56 -1.88 -5.56
N LEU A 79 -16.91 -2.98 -4.91
CA LEU A 79 -17.58 -3.00 -3.62
C LEU A 79 -16.82 -3.86 -2.64
N ALA A 80 -16.99 -3.57 -1.35
CA ALA A 80 -16.52 -4.42 -0.27
C ALA A 80 -17.61 -4.51 0.81
N VAL A 81 -17.81 -5.72 1.34
CA VAL A 81 -18.71 -6.01 2.45
C VAL A 81 -17.90 -6.67 3.55
N THR A 82 -17.97 -6.12 4.75
CA THR A 82 -17.24 -6.61 5.92
C THR A 82 -18.23 -7.03 6.99
N TYR A 83 -17.96 -8.18 7.62
CA TYR A 83 -18.61 -8.60 8.85
C TYR A 83 -17.56 -8.89 9.90
N GLU A 84 -17.80 -8.43 11.13
CA GLU A 84 -16.92 -8.64 12.28
C GLU A 84 -17.73 -9.23 13.42
N ALA A 85 -17.27 -10.39 13.90
CA ALA A 85 -17.66 -10.91 15.20
C ALA A 85 -16.72 -10.27 16.24
N LEU A 86 -17.30 -9.42 17.08
CA LEU A 86 -16.59 -8.74 18.15
C LEU A 86 -16.83 -9.48 19.48
N LEU A 87 -16.37 -8.88 20.57
CA LEU A 87 -16.48 -9.42 21.92
C LEU A 87 -17.92 -9.36 22.42
N GLU A 88 -18.28 -10.22 23.38
CA GLU A 88 -19.60 -10.26 24.02
C GLU A 88 -20.78 -10.33 23.03
N GLY A 89 -20.59 -11.04 21.91
CA GLY A 89 -21.64 -11.20 20.88
C GLY A 89 -21.95 -9.93 20.07
N SER A 90 -21.27 -8.81 20.35
CA SER A 90 -21.37 -7.61 19.54
C SER A 90 -20.87 -7.87 18.12
N SER A 91 -21.41 -7.14 17.15
CA SER A 91 -21.03 -7.33 15.76
C SER A 91 -20.98 -6.02 14.99
N ARG A 92 -20.21 -6.03 13.90
CA ARG A 92 -20.13 -4.88 13.02
C ARG A 92 -20.18 -5.28 11.56
N THR A 93 -20.97 -4.54 10.80
CA THR A 93 -21.10 -4.68 9.36
C THR A 93 -20.63 -3.40 8.68
N GLY A 94 -19.77 -3.54 7.67
CA GLY A 94 -19.36 -2.47 6.78
C GLY A 94 -19.78 -2.78 5.35
N PHE A 95 -20.19 -1.77 4.60
CA PHE A 95 -20.39 -1.86 3.16
C PHE A 95 -19.85 -0.61 2.50
N VAL A 96 -19.20 -0.76 1.35
CA VAL A 96 -18.81 0.36 0.51
C VAL A 96 -18.92 -0.02 -0.95
N PHE A 97 -19.37 0.94 -1.75
CA PHE A 97 -19.30 0.90 -3.20
C PHE A 97 -18.49 2.11 -3.68
N SER A 98 -17.58 1.89 -4.61
CA SER A 98 -16.73 2.92 -5.22
C SER A 98 -16.80 2.82 -6.74
N ARG A 99 -16.97 3.96 -7.40
CA ARG A 99 -17.08 4.05 -8.86
C ARG A 99 -16.19 5.17 -9.41
N PRO A 100 -15.18 4.85 -10.22
CA PRO A 100 -14.40 5.84 -10.96
C PRO A 100 -15.23 6.58 -12.02
N SER A 101 -14.89 7.84 -12.25
CA SER A 101 -15.39 8.70 -13.32
C SER A 101 -14.28 9.65 -13.80
N ALA A 102 -14.51 10.41 -14.86
CA ALA A 102 -13.58 11.44 -15.32
C ALA A 102 -13.32 12.55 -14.27
N ALA A 103 -14.30 12.81 -13.40
CA ALA A 103 -14.20 13.82 -12.34
C ALA A 103 -13.50 13.30 -11.06
N GLY A 104 -13.14 12.01 -11.01
CA GLY A 104 -12.63 11.35 -9.82
C GLY A 104 -13.43 10.09 -9.48
N THR A 105 -13.07 9.44 -8.38
CA THR A 105 -13.80 8.29 -7.83
C THR A 105 -14.81 8.77 -6.81
N PHE A 106 -16.07 8.35 -6.96
CA PHE A 106 -17.12 8.58 -5.99
C PHE A 106 -17.39 7.29 -5.23
N SER A 107 -17.53 7.39 -3.92
CA SER A 107 -17.81 6.26 -3.06
C SER A 107 -18.98 6.56 -2.13
N ALA A 108 -19.75 5.53 -1.80
CA ALA A 108 -20.78 5.57 -0.78
C ALA A 108 -20.68 4.32 0.08
N GLY A 109 -20.87 4.46 1.39
CA GLY A 109 -20.74 3.34 2.31
C GLY A 109 -21.47 3.56 3.61
N PHE A 110 -21.58 2.49 4.39
CA PHE A 110 -22.11 2.52 5.73
C PHE A 110 -21.36 1.60 6.67
N ILE A 111 -21.47 1.90 7.96
CA ILE A 111 -21.02 1.08 9.08
C ILE A 111 -22.22 0.91 10.00
N TYR A 112 -22.50 -0.31 10.43
CA TYR A 112 -23.51 -0.62 11.43
C TYR A 112 -22.86 -1.47 12.53
N ASN A 113 -22.90 -0.99 13.76
CA ASN A 113 -22.32 -1.62 14.93
C ASN A 113 -23.45 -1.98 15.90
N ASN A 114 -23.67 -3.28 16.12
CA ASN A 114 -24.69 -3.80 17.00
C ASN A 114 -24.08 -4.22 18.34
N ASN A 115 -24.50 -3.56 19.42
CA ASN A 115 -24.08 -3.86 20.80
C ASN A 115 -25.26 -4.35 21.66
N THR A 116 -26.40 -4.69 21.06
CA THR A 116 -27.58 -5.19 21.78
C THR A 116 -27.34 -6.54 22.48
N PRO A 117 -26.64 -7.52 21.86
CA PRO A 117 -26.37 -8.80 22.52
C PRO A 117 -25.67 -8.62 23.86
N GLY A 118 -26.16 -9.30 24.89
CA GLY A 118 -25.60 -9.24 26.24
C GLY A 118 -26.09 -8.06 27.11
N LEU A 119 -26.94 -7.17 26.58
CA LEU A 119 -27.53 -6.08 27.38
C LEU A 119 -28.97 -6.40 27.80
N GLU A 120 -29.16 -6.61 29.09
CA GLU A 120 -30.46 -6.88 29.70
C GLU A 120 -30.86 -5.79 30.70
N SER A 121 -32.16 -5.49 30.75
CA SER A 121 -32.70 -4.58 31.76
C SER A 121 -32.83 -5.29 33.11
N LEU A 122 -32.03 -4.85 34.08
CA LEU A 122 -32.05 -5.31 35.47
C LEU A 122 -32.80 -4.33 36.39
N ASP A 123 -33.45 -4.85 37.42
CA ASP A 123 -33.99 -4.12 38.54
C ASP A 123 -32.90 -3.85 39.61
N GLY A 124 -33.27 -3.07 40.64
CA GLY A 124 -32.34 -2.70 41.72
C GLY A 124 -31.89 -3.85 42.63
N ALA A 125 -32.49 -5.04 42.50
CA ALA A 125 -32.10 -6.26 43.22
C ALA A 125 -31.24 -7.20 42.35
N GLY A 126 -30.92 -6.80 41.11
CA GLY A 126 -30.19 -7.62 40.15
C GLY A 126 -31.07 -8.67 39.44
N GLY A 127 -32.39 -8.64 39.65
CA GLY A 127 -33.35 -9.42 38.88
C GLY A 127 -33.68 -8.74 37.55
N GLY A 128 -33.67 -9.46 36.44
CA GLY A 128 -33.99 -8.90 35.13
C GLY A 128 -35.48 -8.90 34.81
N SER A 129 -35.95 -7.91 34.04
CA SER A 129 -37.21 -8.09 33.28
C SER A 129 -37.03 -9.06 32.10
N GLY A 130 -35.78 -9.39 31.76
CA GLY A 130 -35.40 -10.14 30.57
C GLY A 130 -35.53 -9.36 29.26
N ALA A 131 -35.92 -8.07 29.31
CA ALA A 131 -36.03 -7.23 28.13
C ALA A 131 -34.63 -6.78 27.64
N GLU A 132 -34.35 -7.01 26.36
CA GLU A 132 -33.11 -6.57 25.70
C GLU A 132 -33.04 -5.04 25.60
N ILE A 133 -31.90 -4.47 25.98
CA ILE A 133 -31.62 -3.05 25.78
C ILE A 133 -31.08 -2.86 24.37
N THR A 134 -31.86 -2.22 23.50
CA THR A 134 -31.40 -1.88 22.15
C THR A 134 -30.22 -0.92 22.21
N ALA A 135 -29.07 -1.35 21.69
CA ALA A 135 -27.87 -0.53 21.56
C ALA A 135 -27.25 -0.73 20.16
N TYR A 136 -27.19 0.35 19.39
CA TYR A 136 -26.51 0.32 18.11
C TYR A 136 -25.93 1.69 17.74
N ASP A 137 -24.89 1.64 16.92
CA ASP A 137 -24.35 2.80 16.25
C ASP A 137 -24.34 2.58 14.73
N ALA A 138 -24.55 3.65 13.98
CA ALA A 138 -24.52 3.62 12.53
C ALA A 138 -23.80 4.85 11.98
N ALA A 139 -23.08 4.68 10.88
CA ALA A 139 -22.57 5.78 10.09
C ALA A 139 -22.88 5.55 8.61
N PHE A 140 -23.37 6.57 7.92
CA PHE A 140 -23.56 6.58 6.47
C PHE A 140 -22.70 7.66 5.88
N GLY A 141 -22.03 7.42 4.76
CA GLY A 141 -21.18 8.45 4.17
C GLY A 141 -21.02 8.36 2.67
N ALA A 142 -20.54 9.47 2.13
CA ALA A 142 -20.12 9.61 0.75
C ALA A 142 -18.71 10.19 0.71
N ALA A 143 -17.92 9.76 -0.26
CA ALA A 143 -16.55 10.24 -0.46
C ALA A 143 -16.28 10.53 -1.93
N TRP A 144 -15.31 11.41 -2.13
CA TRP A 144 -14.74 11.70 -3.44
C TRP A 144 -13.22 11.67 -3.34
N ALA A 145 -12.57 11.09 -4.35
CA ALA A 145 -11.12 11.04 -4.45
C ALA A 145 -10.63 11.28 -5.88
N ARG A 146 -9.47 11.93 -6.02
CA ARG A 146 -8.86 12.21 -7.31
C ARG A 146 -7.34 12.24 -7.24
N ARG A 147 -6.73 11.78 -8.34
CA ARG A 147 -5.29 11.85 -8.56
C ARG A 147 -4.91 13.10 -9.35
N TYR A 148 -3.84 13.76 -8.90
CA TYR A 148 -3.17 14.88 -9.53
C TYR A 148 -1.67 14.57 -9.61
N GLY A 149 -1.24 13.89 -10.67
CA GLY A 149 0.15 13.45 -10.82
C GLY A 149 0.59 12.52 -9.69
N TRP A 150 1.51 13.01 -8.86
CA TRP A 150 2.10 12.30 -7.70
C TRP A 150 1.25 12.38 -6.42
N LEU A 151 0.11 13.09 -6.45
CA LEU A 151 -0.77 13.29 -5.29
C LEU A 151 -2.13 12.63 -5.51
N ASP A 152 -2.54 11.73 -4.61
CA ASP A 152 -3.94 11.36 -4.43
C ASP A 152 -4.54 12.20 -3.32
N LEU A 153 -5.72 12.77 -3.55
CA LEU A 153 -6.50 13.51 -2.57
C LEU A 153 -7.88 12.86 -2.43
N GLY A 154 -8.40 12.80 -1.21
CA GLY A 154 -9.77 12.37 -0.97
C GLY A 154 -10.40 13.07 0.22
N VAL A 155 -11.72 13.17 0.18
CA VAL A 155 -12.57 13.74 1.23
C VAL A 155 -13.81 12.87 1.40
N ALA A 156 -14.32 12.76 2.62
CA ALA A 156 -15.56 12.07 2.91
C ALA A 156 -16.39 12.85 3.93
N LEU A 157 -17.71 12.73 3.80
CA LEU A 157 -18.69 13.21 4.76
C LEU A 157 -19.47 12.03 5.31
N LYS A 158 -19.63 11.97 6.62
CA LYS A 158 -20.36 10.92 7.34
C LYS A 158 -21.47 11.54 8.18
N PHE A 159 -22.64 10.93 8.15
CA PHE A 159 -23.70 11.11 9.13
C PHE A 159 -23.64 9.97 10.14
N VAL A 160 -23.60 10.30 11.42
CA VAL A 160 -23.42 9.37 12.53
C VAL A 160 -24.70 9.35 13.36
N ARG A 161 -25.16 8.16 13.73
CA ARG A 161 -26.30 7.94 14.60
C ARG A 161 -25.93 6.94 15.68
N SER A 162 -26.32 7.24 16.92
CA SER A 162 -26.16 6.35 18.07
C SER A 162 -27.50 6.18 18.76
N ARG A 163 -27.77 4.98 19.25
CA ARG A 163 -28.94 4.67 20.08
C ARG A 163 -28.50 3.78 21.23
N LEU A 164 -28.96 4.12 22.43
CA LEU A 164 -28.82 3.32 23.64
C LEU A 164 -30.13 3.42 24.42
N ALA A 165 -30.82 2.28 24.58
CA ALA A 165 -32.16 2.22 25.14
C ALA A 165 -33.13 3.19 24.40
N GLU A 166 -33.72 4.12 25.15
CA GLU A 166 -34.62 5.15 24.64
C GLU A 166 -33.89 6.39 24.10
N ALA A 167 -32.64 6.60 24.47
CA ALA A 167 -31.86 7.74 24.03
C ALA A 167 -31.34 7.53 22.60
N SER A 168 -31.39 8.58 21.78
CA SER A 168 -30.74 8.59 20.47
C SER A 168 -30.07 9.94 20.19
N GLY A 169 -29.02 9.89 19.39
CA GLY A 169 -28.18 11.03 19.06
C GLY A 169 -27.70 10.97 17.63
N ASN A 170 -27.50 12.13 17.02
CA ASN A 170 -26.92 12.25 15.69
C ASN A 170 -25.73 13.21 15.71
N SER A 171 -24.80 12.99 14.79
CA SER A 171 -23.73 13.93 14.47
C SER A 171 -23.34 13.81 12.99
N ALA A 172 -22.40 14.63 12.55
CA ALA A 172 -21.76 14.53 11.25
C ALA A 172 -20.25 14.62 11.42
N ALA A 173 -19.49 14.05 10.49
CA ALA A 173 -18.04 14.06 10.50
C ALA A 173 -17.47 14.22 9.10
N LEU A 174 -16.41 15.01 8.99
CA LEU A 174 -15.57 15.15 7.82
C LEU A 174 -14.30 14.29 7.99
N ASP A 175 -13.96 13.55 6.94
CA ASP A 175 -12.65 12.95 6.78
C ASP A 175 -11.96 13.54 5.56
N ALA A 176 -10.64 13.65 5.63
CA ALA A 176 -9.80 14.07 4.51
C ALA A 176 -8.50 13.28 4.53
N GLY A 177 -7.91 13.07 3.36
CA GLY A 177 -6.59 12.48 3.32
C GLY A 177 -5.90 12.68 1.99
N VAL A 178 -4.60 12.41 2.03
CA VAL A 178 -3.71 12.49 0.89
C VAL A 178 -2.80 11.27 0.87
N VAL A 179 -2.42 10.83 -0.34
CA VAL A 179 -1.35 9.86 -0.54
C VAL A 179 -0.36 10.46 -1.55
N LEU A 180 0.86 10.71 -1.11
CA LEU A 180 1.96 11.13 -1.96
C LEU A 180 2.65 9.88 -2.49
N ARG A 181 2.73 9.77 -3.82
CA ARG A 181 3.38 8.68 -4.51
C ARG A 181 4.66 9.20 -5.13
N GLU A 182 5.77 8.55 -4.83
CA GLU A 182 7.00 8.80 -5.55
C GLU A 182 6.78 8.59 -7.06
N PRO A 183 7.39 9.42 -7.93
CA PRO A 183 7.42 9.15 -9.37
C PRO A 183 8.02 7.77 -9.64
N TYR A 184 7.64 7.16 -10.77
CA TYR A 184 8.10 5.82 -11.09
C TYR A 184 9.64 5.76 -11.24
N PRO A 185 10.32 4.74 -10.66
CA PRO A 185 9.77 3.63 -9.88
C PRO A 185 9.46 4.03 -8.43
N SER A 186 8.19 3.90 -8.04
CA SER A 186 7.75 4.24 -6.69
C SER A 186 8.14 3.11 -5.73
N ARG A 187 9.18 3.33 -4.93
CA ARG A 187 9.51 2.46 -3.79
C ARG A 187 8.75 2.88 -2.54
N THR A 188 8.36 4.14 -2.48
CA THR A 188 7.77 4.71 -1.28
C THR A 188 6.48 5.48 -1.57
N GLU A 189 5.53 5.34 -0.66
CA GLU A 189 4.31 6.14 -0.60
C GLU A 189 4.15 6.71 0.81
N LEU A 190 3.77 7.98 0.89
CA LEU A 190 3.47 8.66 2.14
C LEU A 190 1.99 8.99 2.19
N ALA A 191 1.38 8.94 3.36
CA ALA A 191 -0.01 9.33 3.55
C ALA A 191 -0.18 10.22 4.77
N LEU A 192 -1.16 11.11 4.69
CA LEU A 192 -1.71 11.84 5.83
C LEU A 192 -3.23 11.70 5.79
N ALA A 193 -3.85 11.54 6.94
CA ALA A 193 -5.30 11.49 7.06
C ALA A 193 -5.78 12.25 8.31
N VAL A 194 -6.95 12.86 8.18
CA VAL A 194 -7.76 13.45 9.24
C VAL A 194 -9.07 12.71 9.25
N ARG A 195 -9.47 12.16 10.40
CA ARG A 195 -10.70 11.38 10.55
C ARG A 195 -11.57 11.93 11.66
N ASN A 196 -12.87 11.79 11.46
CA ASN A 196 -13.93 12.06 12.43
C ASN A 196 -13.99 13.52 12.91
N PHE A 197 -13.62 14.49 12.08
CA PHE A 197 -13.71 15.90 12.45
C PHE A 197 -15.15 16.38 12.35
N GLY A 198 -15.78 16.70 13.47
CA GLY A 198 -17.18 17.13 13.48
C GLY A 198 -17.70 17.45 14.86
N PRO A 199 -18.92 17.99 14.96
CA PRO A 199 -19.50 18.38 16.24
C PRO A 199 -19.68 17.16 17.17
N PRO A 200 -19.65 17.40 18.48
CA PRO A 200 -19.95 16.38 19.49
C PRO A 200 -21.34 15.75 19.29
N LEU A 201 -21.43 14.44 19.54
CA LEU A 201 -22.69 13.71 19.55
C LEU A 201 -23.37 13.89 20.91
N ARG A 202 -24.66 14.18 20.88
CA ARG A 202 -25.49 14.31 22.08
C ARG A 202 -26.43 13.11 22.19
N LEU A 203 -26.40 12.44 23.34
CA LEU A 203 -27.24 11.30 23.65
C LEU A 203 -28.01 11.60 24.95
N GLY A 204 -29.28 11.99 24.83
CA GLY A 204 -30.05 12.49 25.97
C GLY A 204 -29.55 13.84 26.48
N SER A 205 -29.20 13.94 27.77
CA SER A 205 -28.56 15.11 28.38
C SER A 205 -27.06 15.17 28.13
N GLU A 206 -26.42 14.02 27.88
CA GLU A 206 -24.97 13.90 27.76
C GLU A 206 -24.48 14.28 26.36
N LYS A 207 -23.31 14.91 26.31
CA LYS A 207 -22.70 15.39 25.07
C LYS A 207 -21.20 15.10 25.11
N ALA A 208 -20.70 14.38 24.11
CA ALA A 208 -19.28 14.04 24.02
C ALA A 208 -18.73 14.25 22.60
N PRO A 209 -17.47 14.69 22.46
CA PRO A 209 -16.80 14.88 21.18
C PRO A 209 -16.75 13.59 20.35
N LEU A 210 -16.55 13.73 19.04
CA LEU A 210 -16.27 12.59 18.16
C LEU A 210 -14.81 12.12 18.33
N PRO A 211 -14.49 10.86 17.98
CA PRO A 211 -13.16 10.31 18.17
C PRO A 211 -12.25 10.76 17.01
N PHE A 212 -11.92 12.04 17.02
CA PHE A 212 -11.03 12.68 16.04
C PHE A 212 -9.67 11.98 16.01
N GLU A 213 -9.07 11.85 14.83
CA GLU A 213 -7.75 11.27 14.66
C GLU A 213 -6.96 11.99 13.55
N LEU A 214 -5.71 12.34 13.85
CA LEU A 214 -4.70 12.63 12.85
C LEU A 214 -3.81 11.40 12.67
N ALA A 215 -3.47 11.10 11.42
CA ALA A 215 -2.66 9.95 11.11
C ALA A 215 -1.67 10.25 9.98
N GLY A 216 -0.48 9.67 10.08
CA GLY A 216 0.55 9.72 9.05
C GLY A 216 1.13 8.33 8.81
N GLY A 217 1.48 8.02 7.56
CA GLY A 217 1.95 6.69 7.20
C GLY A 217 2.97 6.68 6.08
N LEU A 218 3.84 5.68 6.12
CA LEU A 218 4.81 5.31 5.10
C LEU A 218 4.51 3.89 4.66
N LYS A 219 4.42 3.67 3.35
CA LYS A 219 4.53 2.33 2.77
C LYS A 219 5.83 2.25 2.00
N TRP A 220 6.64 1.26 2.35
CA TRP A 220 7.84 0.89 1.64
C TRP A 220 7.62 -0.43 0.90
N LYS A 221 7.70 -0.39 -0.42
CA LYS A 221 7.69 -1.57 -1.29
C LYS A 221 9.09 -2.18 -1.25
N TYR A 222 9.30 -3.08 -0.30
CA TYR A 222 10.59 -3.74 -0.11
C TYR A 222 10.93 -4.61 -1.33
N THR A 223 9.93 -5.30 -1.87
CA THR A 223 9.95 -5.94 -3.19
C THR A 223 8.69 -5.58 -3.98
N SER A 224 8.54 -6.10 -5.20
CA SER A 224 7.29 -6.01 -5.99
C SER A 224 6.07 -6.54 -5.23
N ASP A 225 6.28 -7.56 -4.39
CA ASP A 225 5.21 -8.33 -3.77
C ASP A 225 5.16 -8.17 -2.25
N PHE A 226 6.16 -7.55 -1.63
CA PHE A 226 6.22 -7.37 -0.18
C PHE A 226 6.26 -5.90 0.21
N ASN A 227 5.22 -5.48 0.95
CA ASN A 227 5.05 -4.12 1.44
C ASN A 227 5.23 -4.09 2.95
N LEU A 228 6.01 -3.11 3.42
CA LEU A 228 6.10 -2.73 4.83
C LEU A 228 5.35 -1.43 5.05
N LEU A 229 4.56 -1.36 6.13
CA LEU A 229 3.78 -0.20 6.52
C LEU A 229 4.23 0.29 7.90
N PHE A 230 4.46 1.59 8.00
CA PHE A 230 4.84 2.29 9.23
C PHE A 230 3.91 3.47 9.41
N GLU A 231 3.12 3.49 10.48
CA GLU A 231 2.11 4.54 10.69
C GLU A 231 2.16 5.09 12.11
N GLY A 232 1.95 6.40 12.24
CA GLY A 232 1.74 7.09 13.49
C GLY A 232 0.30 7.58 13.59
N ARG A 233 -0.31 7.39 14.75
CA ARG A 233 -1.69 7.79 15.06
C ARG A 233 -1.69 8.76 16.23
N LEU A 234 -2.48 9.82 16.09
CA LEU A 234 -2.68 10.87 17.08
C LEU A 234 -4.20 11.06 17.27
N PRO A 235 -4.86 10.16 18.02
CA PRO A 235 -6.29 10.27 18.33
C PRO A 235 -6.54 11.27 19.44
N ALA A 236 -7.70 11.93 19.44
CA ALA A 236 -8.05 12.92 20.45
C ALA A 236 -8.25 12.31 21.85
N ASP A 237 -8.51 11.01 21.97
CA ASP A 237 -8.88 10.32 23.21
C ASP A 237 -7.89 9.25 23.65
N HIS A 238 -6.63 9.37 23.25
CA HIS A 238 -5.55 8.47 23.65
C HIS A 238 -4.18 9.11 23.40
N ALA A 239 -3.15 8.67 24.12
CA ALA A 239 -1.78 9.03 23.78
C ALA A 239 -1.43 8.55 22.35
N PRO A 240 -0.62 9.31 21.57
CA PRO A 240 -0.16 8.89 20.26
C PRO A 240 0.60 7.56 20.30
N TYR A 241 0.41 6.77 19.24
CA TYR A 241 0.99 5.43 19.13
C TYR A 241 1.43 5.12 17.71
N LEU A 242 2.19 4.04 17.57
CA LEU A 242 2.72 3.55 16.30
C LEU A 242 2.08 2.23 15.89
N VAL A 243 2.02 2.00 14.58
CA VAL A 243 1.60 0.74 13.96
C VAL A 243 2.65 0.32 12.94
N PHE A 244 3.02 -0.96 12.98
CA PHE A 244 3.96 -1.57 12.04
C PHE A 244 3.30 -2.79 11.42
N ALA A 245 3.34 -2.93 10.10
CA ALA A 245 2.69 -4.06 9.44
C ALA A 245 3.41 -4.49 8.16
N GLY A 246 3.16 -5.73 7.74
CA GLY A 246 3.65 -6.31 6.50
C GLY A 246 2.52 -6.97 5.71
N GLU A 247 2.49 -6.72 4.39
CA GLU A 247 1.59 -7.38 3.44
C GLU A 247 2.43 -8.04 2.34
N TRP A 248 2.41 -9.37 2.28
CA TRP A 248 3.10 -10.15 1.27
C TRP A 248 2.11 -10.80 0.32
N PHE A 249 2.24 -10.50 -0.97
CA PHE A 249 1.50 -11.16 -2.04
C PHE A 249 2.27 -12.38 -2.59
N LEU A 250 1.60 -13.52 -2.71
CA LEU A 250 2.09 -14.75 -3.31
C LEU A 250 1.21 -15.08 -4.53
N PRO A 251 1.62 -14.68 -5.74
CA PRO A 251 0.89 -15.03 -6.95
C PRO A 251 1.00 -16.53 -7.24
N TYR A 252 -0.11 -17.14 -7.67
CA TYR A 252 -0.09 -18.51 -8.22
C TYR A 252 -0.59 -18.57 -9.67
N SER A 253 -1.32 -17.55 -10.15
CA SER A 253 -1.70 -17.40 -11.56
C SER A 253 -2.00 -15.95 -11.91
N ALA A 254 -2.23 -15.67 -13.19
CA ALA A 254 -2.57 -14.32 -13.66
C ALA A 254 -3.88 -13.84 -12.98
N GLY A 255 -3.78 -12.74 -12.22
CA GLY A 255 -4.91 -12.15 -11.52
C GLY A 255 -5.35 -12.90 -10.26
N ALA A 256 -4.60 -13.91 -9.80
CA ALA A 256 -4.94 -14.67 -8.61
C ALA A 256 -3.73 -14.89 -7.69
N GLY A 257 -3.98 -14.92 -6.38
CA GLY A 257 -2.92 -15.06 -5.39
C GLY A 257 -3.40 -15.01 -3.96
N LEU A 258 -2.46 -15.26 -3.04
CA LEU A 258 -2.65 -15.21 -1.60
C LEU A 258 -1.94 -13.98 -1.04
N PHE A 259 -2.57 -13.27 -0.13
CA PHE A 259 -1.93 -12.25 0.71
C PHE A 259 -1.74 -12.82 2.10
N LEU A 260 -0.52 -12.72 2.62
CA LEU A 260 -0.22 -12.95 4.03
C LEU A 260 -0.01 -11.61 4.70
N ARG A 261 -0.63 -11.41 5.87
CA ARG A 261 -0.66 -10.12 6.57
C ARG A 261 -0.42 -10.30 8.05
N SER A 262 0.37 -9.38 8.60
CA SER A 262 0.67 -9.33 10.01
C SER A 262 0.97 -7.90 10.42
N GLY A 263 0.68 -7.53 11.66
CA GLY A 263 1.02 -6.23 12.20
C GLY A 263 1.05 -6.18 13.73
N LEU A 264 1.64 -5.09 14.22
CA LEU A 264 1.74 -4.70 15.62
C LEU A 264 1.16 -3.29 15.78
N ASN A 265 0.23 -3.13 16.70
CA ASN A 265 -0.38 -1.87 17.06
C ASN A 265 -0.11 -1.56 18.53
N PHE A 266 0.67 -0.51 18.79
CA PHE A 266 1.15 -0.19 20.13
C PHE A 266 0.16 0.62 20.97
N ARG A 267 -1.07 0.84 20.50
CA ARG A 267 -2.08 1.64 21.20
C ARG A 267 -2.30 1.20 22.64
N ASN A 268 -2.56 -0.09 22.87
CA ASN A 268 -2.84 -0.64 24.20
C ASN A 268 -1.71 -1.59 24.65
N TYR A 269 -0.47 -1.36 24.21
CA TYR A 269 0.64 -2.26 24.55
C TYR A 269 0.89 -2.32 26.07
N ASP A 270 0.77 -1.18 26.75
CA ASP A 270 0.99 -1.08 28.20
C ASP A 270 -0.12 -1.82 28.99
N ASP A 271 -1.33 -1.93 28.44
CA ASP A 271 -2.48 -2.56 29.09
C ASP A 271 -2.61 -4.07 28.79
N HIS A 272 -2.23 -4.50 27.58
CA HIS A 272 -2.48 -5.87 27.09
C HIS A 272 -1.21 -6.62 26.65
N GLY A 273 -0.04 -6.00 26.78
CA GLY A 273 1.25 -6.55 26.40
C GLY A 273 1.40 -6.85 24.90
N ALA A 274 2.41 -7.65 24.58
CA ALA A 274 2.77 -7.96 23.19
C ALA A 274 1.67 -8.70 22.41
N MET A 275 0.86 -9.54 23.09
CA MET A 275 -0.22 -10.26 22.44
C MET A 275 -1.38 -9.35 22.06
N GLY A 276 -1.75 -8.37 22.91
CA GLY A 276 -2.81 -7.40 22.57
C GLY A 276 -2.41 -6.41 21.47
N ALA A 277 -1.11 -6.27 21.18
CA ALA A 277 -0.63 -5.47 20.07
C ALA A 277 -0.68 -6.20 18.72
N PHE A 278 -0.65 -7.53 18.72
CA PHE A 278 -0.56 -8.33 17.50
C PHE A 278 -1.89 -8.43 16.76
N ALA A 279 -1.83 -8.44 15.42
CA ALA A 279 -2.91 -8.94 14.58
C ALA A 279 -2.34 -9.62 13.35
N GLY A 280 -3.13 -10.52 12.76
CA GLY A 280 -2.72 -11.23 11.56
C GLY A 280 -3.90 -11.74 10.76
N GLY A 281 -3.61 -12.19 9.54
CA GLY A 281 -4.64 -12.71 8.65
C GLY A 281 -4.14 -13.00 7.26
N PHE A 282 -5.08 -13.30 6.37
CA PHE A 282 -4.78 -13.61 4.98
C PHE A 282 -5.86 -13.06 4.05
N GLY A 283 -5.54 -13.00 2.76
CA GLY A 283 -6.46 -12.58 1.72
C GLY A 283 -6.32 -13.45 0.48
N LEU A 284 -7.44 -13.82 -0.12
CA LEU A 284 -7.47 -14.50 -1.40
C LEU A 284 -7.91 -13.52 -2.46
N ARG A 285 -7.20 -13.50 -3.58
CA ARG A 285 -7.61 -12.79 -4.80
C ARG A 285 -7.82 -13.80 -5.91
N TRP A 286 -8.95 -13.68 -6.61
CA TRP A 286 -9.27 -14.47 -7.79
C TRP A 286 -9.95 -13.58 -8.84
N GLY A 287 -9.15 -13.05 -9.76
CA GLY A 287 -9.62 -12.06 -10.73
C GLY A 287 -10.14 -10.80 -10.03
N GLY A 288 -11.40 -10.47 -10.30
CA GLY A 288 -12.08 -9.35 -9.64
C GLY A 288 -12.61 -9.65 -8.25
N PHE A 289 -12.53 -10.89 -7.74
CA PHE A 289 -13.04 -11.23 -6.41
C PHE A 289 -11.93 -11.22 -5.37
N THR A 290 -12.24 -10.75 -4.16
CA THR A 290 -11.37 -10.85 -2.99
C THR A 290 -12.11 -11.39 -1.77
N ALA A 291 -11.41 -12.15 -0.95
CA ALA A 291 -11.89 -12.57 0.37
C ALA A 291 -10.75 -12.41 1.38
N ASP A 292 -10.95 -11.57 2.39
CA ASP A 292 -9.96 -11.28 3.43
C ASP A 292 -10.48 -11.76 4.78
N TYR A 293 -9.58 -12.35 5.57
CA TYR A 293 -9.84 -12.76 6.94
C TYR A 293 -8.78 -12.16 7.87
N ALA A 294 -9.22 -11.72 9.04
CA ALA A 294 -8.33 -11.25 10.10
C ALA A 294 -8.71 -11.78 11.46
N PHE A 295 -7.67 -11.94 12.27
CA PHE A 295 -7.71 -12.32 13.67
C PHE A 295 -6.97 -11.29 14.50
N SER A 296 -7.60 -10.85 15.59
CA SER A 296 -7.00 -9.98 16.59
C SER A 296 -7.29 -10.52 18.00
N PRO A 297 -6.27 -10.98 18.74
CA PRO A 297 -6.42 -11.39 20.13
C PRO A 297 -6.52 -10.18 21.07
N TYR A 298 -7.39 -10.27 22.07
CA TYR A 298 -7.57 -9.27 23.14
C TYR A 298 -7.30 -9.86 24.53
N GLY A 299 -6.50 -10.92 24.62
CA GLY A 299 -6.20 -11.60 25.87
C GLY A 299 -7.44 -12.22 26.50
N ASP A 300 -7.64 -11.97 27.80
CA ASP A 300 -8.76 -12.51 28.57
C ASP A 300 -10.13 -12.02 28.09
N LEU A 301 -10.18 -10.90 27.36
CA LEU A 301 -11.41 -10.39 26.76
C LEU A 301 -11.89 -11.21 25.55
N GLY A 302 -11.06 -12.11 25.02
CA GLY A 302 -11.36 -12.97 23.88
C GLY A 302 -10.65 -12.53 22.60
N SER A 303 -11.28 -12.79 21.45
CA SER A 303 -10.71 -12.46 20.13
C SER A 303 -11.76 -11.94 19.16
N ALA A 304 -11.35 -11.01 18.29
CA ALA A 304 -12.19 -10.57 17.18
C ALA A 304 -11.81 -11.27 15.89
N HIS A 305 -12.85 -11.65 15.13
CA HIS A 305 -12.73 -12.27 13.82
C HIS A 305 -13.40 -11.37 12.80
N ARG A 306 -12.71 -11.09 11.70
CA ARG A 306 -13.20 -10.19 10.64
C ARG A 306 -13.12 -10.88 9.30
N LEU A 307 -14.18 -10.75 8.52
CA LEU A 307 -14.30 -11.28 7.17
C LEU A 307 -14.68 -10.13 6.24
N THR A 308 -14.03 -10.03 5.09
CA THR A 308 -14.38 -9.05 4.06
C THR A 308 -14.42 -9.72 2.70
N ALA A 309 -15.53 -9.57 2.00
CA ALA A 309 -15.67 -9.98 0.61
C ALA A 309 -15.67 -8.74 -0.29
N GLY A 310 -14.91 -8.79 -1.38
CA GLY A 310 -14.79 -7.71 -2.34
C GLY A 310 -15.06 -8.18 -3.76
N LEU A 311 -15.63 -7.29 -4.58
CA LEU A 311 -15.81 -7.50 -6.00
C LEU A 311 -15.38 -6.24 -6.75
N TYR A 312 -14.56 -6.41 -7.78
CA TYR A 312 -13.96 -5.37 -8.59
C TYR A 312 -14.25 -5.65 -10.06
N TRP A 313 -14.69 -4.63 -10.81
CA TRP A 313 -15.03 -4.76 -12.21
C TRP A 313 -14.85 -3.45 -12.97
N GLY A 314 -14.81 -3.54 -14.30
CA GLY A 314 -14.71 -2.35 -15.17
C GLY A 314 -13.39 -1.61 -15.07
N GLY A 315 -12.40 -2.15 -14.36
CA GLY A 315 -11.01 -1.79 -14.53
C GLY A 315 -10.49 -2.59 -15.72
N ALA A 316 -9.86 -1.92 -16.68
CA ALA A 316 -8.90 -2.66 -17.49
C ALA A 316 -7.94 -3.28 -16.47
N ALA A 317 -7.90 -4.61 -16.41
CA ALA A 317 -6.65 -5.25 -16.07
C ALA A 317 -5.71 -4.72 -17.15
N GLU A 318 -5.02 -3.62 -16.87
CA GLU A 318 -3.77 -3.42 -17.54
C GLU A 318 -2.96 -4.59 -16.99
N PRO A 319 -2.68 -5.66 -17.78
CA PRO A 319 -1.52 -6.45 -17.43
C PRO A 319 -0.42 -5.41 -17.20
N GLU A 320 0.44 -5.60 -16.22
CA GLU A 320 1.73 -4.91 -16.25
C GLU A 320 2.31 -5.21 -17.64
N ARG A 321 2.06 -4.28 -18.56
CA ARG A 321 2.63 -4.33 -19.89
C ARG A 321 4.10 -4.15 -19.56
N PRO A 322 4.98 -5.10 -19.95
CA PRO A 322 6.40 -4.81 -19.93
C PRO A 322 6.54 -3.44 -20.57
N ALA A 323 7.11 -2.49 -19.83
CA ALA A 323 7.10 -1.08 -20.18
C ALA A 323 7.35 -0.97 -21.67
N ARG A 324 6.38 -0.43 -22.43
CA ARG A 324 6.51 -0.36 -23.88
C ARG A 324 7.82 0.37 -24.15
N LEU A 325 8.80 -0.35 -24.68
CA LEU A 325 10.10 0.21 -24.99
C LEU A 325 9.86 1.45 -25.86
N PRO A 326 10.48 2.61 -25.54
CA PRO A 326 10.30 3.82 -26.30
C PRO A 326 10.49 3.55 -27.79
N GLN A 327 9.62 4.08 -28.65
CA GLN A 327 9.79 3.96 -30.09
C GLN A 327 11.11 4.65 -30.50
N ALA A 328 11.98 3.93 -31.19
CA ALA A 328 13.32 4.38 -31.59
C ALA A 328 14.29 4.70 -30.43
N ALA A 329 14.19 3.95 -29.32
CA ALA A 329 15.10 4.10 -28.17
C ALA A 329 16.58 3.95 -28.55
N VAL A 330 17.41 4.81 -27.96
CA VAL A 330 18.87 4.74 -28.02
C VAL A 330 19.38 3.83 -26.90
N LEU A 331 20.16 2.81 -27.27
CA LEU A 331 20.76 1.84 -26.36
C LEU A 331 22.21 2.22 -26.04
N ALA A 332 22.59 2.11 -24.77
CA ALA A 332 23.98 1.99 -24.36
C ALA A 332 24.25 0.56 -23.91
N VAL A 333 25.13 -0.14 -24.64
CA VAL A 333 25.48 -1.54 -24.35
C VAL A 333 26.76 -1.58 -23.54
N ALA A 334 26.64 -2.04 -22.29
CA ALA A 334 27.76 -2.20 -21.38
C ALA A 334 28.59 -3.45 -21.73
N PRO A 335 29.84 -3.55 -21.24
CA PRO A 335 30.60 -4.79 -21.31
C PRO A 335 29.81 -5.95 -20.67
N PHE A 336 29.78 -7.10 -21.33
CA PHE A 336 29.19 -8.30 -20.75
C PHE A 336 30.22 -8.96 -19.84
N SER A 337 29.76 -9.51 -18.72
CA SER A 337 30.64 -10.21 -17.78
C SER A 337 30.77 -11.70 -18.16
N GLY A 338 32.01 -12.19 -18.25
CA GLY A 338 32.27 -13.63 -18.29
C GLY A 338 32.22 -14.24 -16.89
N ALA A 339 31.53 -15.37 -16.74
CA ALA A 339 31.52 -16.17 -15.52
C ALA A 339 31.84 -17.64 -15.85
N ALA A 340 32.34 -18.39 -14.85
CA ALA A 340 32.53 -19.85 -14.85
C ALA A 340 32.70 -20.50 -16.24
N GLY A 341 33.95 -20.68 -16.67
CA GLY A 341 34.26 -21.39 -17.93
C GLY A 341 34.15 -20.55 -19.20
N VAL A 342 34.03 -19.22 -19.07
CA VAL A 342 33.96 -18.26 -20.19
C VAL A 342 35.03 -17.18 -20.00
N THR A 343 35.76 -16.87 -21.06
CA THR A 343 36.75 -15.80 -21.10
C THR A 343 36.10 -14.44 -21.33
N GLU A 344 36.74 -13.36 -20.86
CA GLU A 344 36.32 -11.99 -21.15
C GLU A 344 36.25 -11.70 -22.67
N THR A 345 37.10 -12.35 -23.46
CA THR A 345 37.08 -12.25 -24.92
C THR A 345 35.80 -12.85 -25.50
N GLU A 346 35.37 -14.01 -25.03
CA GLU A 346 34.12 -14.64 -25.47
C GLU A 346 32.89 -13.80 -25.05
N ALA A 347 32.88 -13.27 -23.83
CA ALA A 347 31.83 -12.35 -23.39
C ALA A 347 31.77 -11.08 -24.25
N ALA A 348 32.94 -10.53 -24.64
CA ALA A 348 33.02 -9.40 -25.56
C ALA A 348 32.51 -9.72 -26.97
N VAL A 349 32.77 -10.94 -27.48
CA VAL A 349 32.23 -11.41 -28.77
C VAL A 349 30.70 -11.47 -28.71
N VAL A 350 30.14 -12.07 -27.66
CA VAL A 350 28.69 -12.16 -27.46
C VAL A 350 28.06 -10.76 -27.36
N ARG A 351 28.66 -9.84 -26.59
CA ARG A 351 28.21 -8.45 -26.52
C ARG A 351 28.11 -7.80 -27.89
N ASN A 352 29.16 -7.95 -28.71
CA ASN A 352 29.20 -7.35 -30.05
C ASN A 352 28.13 -7.94 -30.98
N LEU A 353 27.88 -9.24 -30.89
CA LEU A 353 26.85 -9.92 -31.68
C LEU A 353 25.45 -9.47 -31.27
N VAL A 354 25.17 -9.40 -29.96
CA VAL A 354 23.88 -8.92 -29.43
C VAL A 354 23.64 -7.46 -29.82
N GLU A 355 24.64 -6.59 -29.69
CA GLU A 355 24.55 -5.19 -30.09
C GLU A 355 24.28 -5.03 -31.59
N ALA A 356 24.92 -5.85 -32.43
CA ALA A 356 24.68 -5.86 -33.88
C ALA A 356 23.27 -6.37 -34.25
N GLU A 357 22.81 -7.44 -33.60
CA GLU A 357 21.49 -8.02 -33.86
C GLU A 357 20.36 -7.11 -33.35
N LEU A 358 20.53 -6.45 -32.19
CA LEU A 358 19.58 -5.45 -31.69
C LEU A 358 19.41 -4.27 -32.67
N ARG A 359 20.50 -3.77 -33.26
CA ARG A 359 20.43 -2.75 -34.34
C ARG A 359 19.70 -3.29 -35.58
N ARG A 360 19.93 -4.55 -35.94
CA ARG A 360 19.34 -5.18 -37.13
C ARG A 360 17.82 -5.30 -37.06
N THR A 361 17.24 -5.34 -35.86
CA THR A 361 15.77 -5.32 -35.68
C THR A 361 15.11 -4.04 -36.20
N GLY A 362 15.86 -2.94 -36.36
CA GLY A 362 15.34 -1.64 -36.78
C GLY A 362 14.56 -0.88 -35.70
N ARG A 363 14.38 -1.48 -34.51
CA ARG A 363 13.62 -0.88 -33.39
C ARG A 363 14.48 0.02 -32.49
N PHE A 364 15.79 -0.19 -32.51
CA PHE A 364 16.74 0.46 -31.62
C PHE A 364 17.84 1.20 -32.39
N ARG A 365 18.31 2.31 -31.82
CA ARG A 365 19.58 2.95 -32.18
C ARG A 365 20.59 2.65 -31.08
N THR A 366 21.88 2.77 -31.35
CA THR A 366 22.92 2.55 -30.34
C THR A 366 23.83 3.78 -30.27
N VAL A 367 24.34 4.08 -29.09
CA VAL A 367 25.38 5.09 -28.93
C VAL A 367 26.65 4.68 -29.71
N GLU A 368 27.32 5.67 -30.29
CA GLU A 368 28.58 5.46 -31.01
C GLU A 368 29.69 4.95 -30.08
N ARG A 369 30.32 3.86 -30.50
CA ARG A 369 31.36 3.16 -29.72
C ARG A 369 32.54 4.04 -29.34
N SER A 370 32.96 4.96 -30.20
CA SER A 370 34.07 5.88 -29.91
C SER A 370 33.79 6.79 -28.72
N LYS A 371 32.52 7.18 -28.51
CA LYS A 371 32.10 7.98 -27.35
C LYS A 371 32.09 7.13 -26.07
N LEU A 372 31.63 5.89 -26.15
CA LEU A 372 31.62 4.94 -25.04
C LEU A 372 33.04 4.59 -24.56
N ASP A 373 33.93 4.26 -25.49
CA ASP A 373 35.32 3.86 -25.17
C ASP A 373 36.12 5.04 -24.59
N PHE A 374 35.87 6.28 -25.03
CA PHE A 374 36.46 7.49 -24.45
C PHE A 374 36.01 7.71 -22.99
N ILE A 375 34.71 7.62 -22.72
CA ILE A 375 34.13 7.76 -21.37
C ILE A 375 34.66 6.66 -20.43
N LEU A 376 34.66 5.41 -20.91
CA LEU A 376 35.17 4.27 -20.15
C LEU A 376 36.67 4.39 -19.86
N ALA A 377 37.46 4.97 -20.77
CA ALA A 377 38.88 5.23 -20.56
C ALA A 377 39.13 6.37 -19.56
N GLU A 378 38.32 7.43 -19.58
CA GLU A 378 38.49 8.62 -18.73
C GLU A 378 37.96 8.41 -17.29
N LYS A 379 36.99 7.50 -17.09
CA LYS A 379 36.31 7.29 -15.80
C LYS A 379 36.56 5.90 -15.17
N ARG A 380 37.64 5.20 -15.54
CA ARG A 380 37.98 3.83 -15.08
C ARG A 380 37.89 3.60 -13.56
N LEU A 381 38.23 4.61 -12.74
CA LEU A 381 38.17 4.52 -11.27
C LEU A 381 36.75 4.56 -10.69
N ALA A 382 35.77 5.14 -11.39
CA ALA A 382 34.38 5.17 -10.92
C ALA A 382 33.67 3.81 -11.13
N TYR A 383 34.14 3.01 -12.10
CA TYR A 383 33.51 1.75 -12.49
C TYR A 383 33.99 0.54 -11.70
N SER A 384 35.17 0.60 -11.06
CA SER A 384 35.84 -0.58 -10.49
C SER A 384 35.17 -1.18 -9.24
N GLY A 385 33.98 -0.70 -8.85
CA GLY A 385 33.20 -1.20 -7.72
C GLY A 385 31.70 -1.39 -7.99
N LEU A 386 31.26 -1.22 -9.23
CA LEU A 386 29.85 -1.35 -9.60
C LEU A 386 29.52 -2.76 -10.09
N SER A 387 28.29 -3.22 -9.84
CA SER A 387 27.75 -4.42 -10.50
C SER A 387 27.65 -4.18 -12.01
N ALA A 388 27.50 -5.26 -12.79
CA ALA A 388 27.29 -5.16 -14.25
C ALA A 388 26.07 -4.27 -14.59
N GLU A 389 25.00 -4.39 -13.80
CA GLU A 389 23.80 -3.54 -13.88
C GLU A 389 24.10 -2.07 -13.56
N GLY A 390 24.84 -1.80 -12.48
CA GLY A 390 25.21 -0.43 -12.08
C GLY A 390 26.10 0.27 -13.13
N SER A 391 27.05 -0.48 -13.70
CA SER A 391 27.92 0.02 -14.77
C SER A 391 27.15 0.37 -16.04
N ALA A 392 26.16 -0.44 -16.40
CA ALA A 392 25.34 -0.22 -17.57
C ALA A 392 24.41 0.99 -17.43
N ALA A 393 23.78 1.14 -16.26
CA ALA A 393 22.92 2.27 -15.97
C ALA A 393 23.72 3.60 -15.99
N GLU A 394 24.93 3.60 -15.43
CA GLU A 394 25.79 4.79 -15.46
C GLU A 394 26.28 5.13 -16.87
N LEU A 395 26.69 4.13 -17.65
CA LEU A 395 27.09 4.31 -19.04
C LEU A 395 25.95 4.93 -19.88
N ALA A 396 24.72 4.45 -19.69
CA ALA A 396 23.56 4.97 -20.38
C ALA A 396 23.21 6.41 -19.97
N ARG A 397 23.33 6.75 -18.67
CA ARG A 397 23.13 8.13 -18.19
C ARG A 397 24.12 9.11 -18.78
N ILE A 398 25.41 8.76 -18.84
CA ILE A 398 26.44 9.66 -19.36
C ILE A 398 26.27 9.88 -20.87
N THR A 399 25.82 8.86 -21.58
CA THR A 399 25.67 8.93 -23.04
C THR A 399 24.31 9.43 -23.52
N GLY A 400 23.39 9.70 -22.59
CA GLY A 400 22.02 10.10 -22.92
C GLY A 400 21.24 9.01 -23.64
N ALA A 401 21.57 7.74 -23.41
CA ALA A 401 20.81 6.61 -23.92
C ALA A 401 19.51 6.46 -23.14
N ASP A 402 18.45 6.01 -23.82
CA ASP A 402 17.14 5.75 -23.24
C ASP A 402 17.12 4.42 -22.46
N ILE A 403 17.98 3.47 -22.84
CA ILE A 403 18.03 2.12 -22.27
C ILE A 403 19.48 1.69 -22.06
N ALA A 404 19.75 1.13 -20.89
CA ALA A 404 20.99 0.41 -20.57
C ALA A 404 20.85 -1.07 -20.94
N VAL A 405 21.85 -1.63 -21.60
CA VAL A 405 21.91 -3.07 -21.91
C VAL A 405 23.11 -3.68 -21.20
N PHE A 406 22.88 -4.75 -20.46
CA PHE A 406 23.94 -5.54 -19.84
C PHE A 406 23.65 -7.03 -20.00
N GLY A 407 24.68 -7.85 -19.83
CA GLY A 407 24.54 -9.28 -19.98
C GLY A 407 25.68 -10.04 -19.31
N SER A 408 25.42 -11.32 -19.10
CA SER A 408 26.41 -12.26 -18.58
C SER A 408 26.45 -13.51 -19.42
N VAL A 409 27.64 -14.10 -19.52
CA VAL A 409 27.88 -15.34 -20.24
C VAL A 409 28.51 -16.33 -19.28
N ARG A 410 27.90 -17.50 -19.13
CA ARG A 410 28.42 -18.62 -18.31
C ARG A 410 28.41 -19.91 -19.10
N ARG A 411 29.31 -20.84 -18.81
CA ARG A 411 29.36 -22.15 -19.47
C ARG A 411 29.09 -23.27 -18.47
N ASP A 412 28.25 -24.21 -18.86
CA ASP A 412 28.05 -25.48 -18.15
C ASP A 412 27.98 -26.67 -19.13
N ALA A 413 27.43 -27.81 -18.70
CA ALA A 413 27.36 -29.03 -19.49
C ALA A 413 26.39 -28.92 -20.70
N GLU A 414 25.44 -27.98 -20.68
CA GLU A 414 24.47 -27.76 -21.75
C GLU A 414 24.96 -26.74 -22.79
N GLY A 415 26.03 -26.00 -22.48
CA GLY A 415 26.68 -25.03 -23.36
C GLY A 415 26.88 -23.67 -22.69
N TYR A 416 26.91 -22.61 -23.51
CA TYR A 416 26.99 -21.23 -23.08
C TYR A 416 25.60 -20.65 -22.84
N HIS A 417 25.31 -20.27 -21.60
CA HIS A 417 24.12 -19.53 -21.24
C HIS A 417 24.41 -18.03 -21.32
N ILE A 418 23.68 -17.35 -22.19
CA ILE A 418 23.80 -15.92 -22.45
C ILE A 418 22.52 -15.26 -21.92
N MET A 419 22.65 -14.48 -20.85
CA MET A 419 21.56 -13.67 -20.31
C MET A 419 21.79 -12.21 -20.72
N VAL A 420 20.74 -11.57 -21.23
CA VAL A 420 20.78 -10.15 -21.63
C VAL A 420 19.57 -9.44 -21.05
N SER A 421 19.81 -8.28 -20.45
CA SER A 421 18.78 -7.47 -19.81
C SER A 421 18.81 -6.04 -20.35
N LEU A 422 17.62 -5.50 -20.60
CA LEU A 422 17.36 -4.08 -20.86
C LEU A 422 16.92 -3.44 -19.55
N ALA A 423 17.53 -2.34 -19.15
CA ALA A 423 17.15 -1.60 -17.97
C ALA A 423 17.00 -0.10 -18.27
N ASP A 424 16.13 0.56 -17.51
CA ASP A 424 16.02 2.01 -17.59
C ASP A 424 17.21 2.66 -16.83
N PRO A 425 17.97 3.58 -17.46
CA PRO A 425 19.20 4.15 -16.91
C PRO A 425 19.03 4.97 -15.62
N VAL A 426 17.83 5.49 -15.40
CA VAL A 426 17.52 6.39 -14.28
C VAL A 426 17.02 5.57 -13.08
N SER A 427 16.13 4.62 -13.35
CA SER A 427 15.45 3.79 -12.35
C SER A 427 16.18 2.50 -11.99
N THR A 428 17.13 2.09 -12.84
CA THR A 428 17.80 0.77 -12.84
C THR A 428 16.82 -0.41 -12.88
N ALA A 429 15.55 -0.19 -13.22
CA ALA A 429 14.58 -1.26 -13.33
C ALA A 429 14.82 -2.06 -14.61
N VAL A 430 14.89 -3.39 -14.51
CA VAL A 430 14.94 -4.28 -15.67
C VAL A 430 13.60 -4.20 -16.41
N LEU A 431 13.63 -3.61 -17.61
CA LEU A 431 12.50 -3.49 -18.52
C LEU A 431 12.18 -4.84 -19.18
N ARG A 432 13.22 -5.61 -19.49
CA ARG A 432 13.12 -6.95 -20.07
C ARG A 432 14.41 -7.72 -19.86
N SER A 433 14.32 -9.04 -19.70
CA SER A 433 15.47 -9.93 -19.63
C SER A 433 15.19 -11.22 -20.38
N GLU A 434 16.13 -11.65 -21.21
CA GLU A 434 16.01 -12.86 -22.02
C GLU A 434 17.27 -13.71 -21.88
N THR A 435 17.13 -15.02 -22.09
CA THR A 435 18.24 -15.96 -22.03
C THR A 435 18.23 -16.87 -23.25
N ALA A 436 19.40 -17.09 -23.85
CA ALA A 436 19.60 -18.07 -24.90
C ALA A 436 20.77 -18.98 -24.57
N ILE A 437 20.69 -20.21 -25.08
CA ILE A 437 21.73 -21.22 -24.92
C ILE A 437 22.41 -21.42 -26.29
N ALA A 438 23.73 -21.33 -26.30
CA ALA A 438 24.55 -21.71 -27.44
C ALA A 438 25.35 -22.95 -27.05
N ALA A 439 25.11 -24.09 -27.70
CA ALA A 439 25.82 -25.34 -27.38
C ALA A 439 27.34 -25.19 -27.51
N GLU A 440 27.79 -24.39 -28.50
CA GLU A 440 29.20 -24.11 -28.77
C GLU A 440 29.41 -22.64 -29.18
N ASP A 441 30.65 -22.18 -29.19
CA ASP A 441 31.05 -20.79 -29.46
C ASP A 441 30.63 -20.27 -30.86
N TYR A 442 30.69 -21.12 -31.89
CA TYR A 442 30.27 -20.78 -33.25
C TYR A 442 28.75 -20.53 -33.36
N LEU A 443 27.96 -20.92 -32.36
CA LEU A 443 26.51 -20.67 -32.29
C LEU A 443 26.15 -19.35 -31.60
N PHE A 444 27.12 -18.56 -31.12
CA PHE A 444 26.84 -17.27 -30.47
C PHE A 444 26.04 -16.31 -31.34
N ARG A 445 26.23 -16.34 -32.66
CA ARG A 445 25.48 -15.48 -33.58
C ARG A 445 23.99 -15.86 -33.62
N GLU A 446 23.67 -17.15 -33.57
CA GLU A 446 22.30 -17.62 -33.56
C GLU A 446 21.62 -17.27 -32.23
N ALA A 447 22.29 -17.52 -31.10
CA ALA A 447 21.80 -17.13 -29.79
C ALA A 447 21.58 -15.61 -29.68
N ALA A 448 22.50 -14.79 -30.19
CA ALA A 448 22.35 -13.33 -30.23
C ALA A 448 21.17 -12.87 -31.08
N ARG A 449 20.89 -13.54 -32.20
CA ARG A 449 19.73 -13.25 -33.05
C ARG A 449 18.42 -13.57 -32.32
N THR A 450 18.34 -14.71 -31.66
CA THR A 450 17.18 -15.12 -30.87
C THR A 450 16.92 -14.14 -29.72
N LEU A 451 17.97 -13.78 -28.97
CA LEU A 451 17.90 -12.77 -27.92
C LEU A 451 17.42 -11.42 -28.45
N ALA A 452 18.00 -10.93 -29.54
CA ALA A 452 17.63 -9.63 -30.09
C ALA A 452 16.17 -9.58 -30.56
N ALA A 453 15.66 -10.66 -31.16
CA ALA A 453 14.26 -10.76 -31.55
C ALA A 453 13.34 -10.73 -30.31
N ALA A 454 13.61 -11.57 -29.31
CA ALA A 454 12.82 -11.63 -28.07
C ALA A 454 12.87 -10.31 -27.27
N LEU A 455 14.02 -9.64 -27.25
CA LEU A 455 14.19 -8.35 -26.58
C LEU A 455 13.50 -7.20 -27.34
N ALA A 456 13.32 -7.33 -28.65
CA ALA A 456 12.73 -6.31 -29.50
C ALA A 456 11.20 -6.42 -29.63
N ASP A 457 10.56 -7.53 -29.30
CA ASP A 457 9.10 -7.72 -29.49
C ASP A 457 8.23 -6.90 -28.52
#